data_AF-R7Z7D2-F1
#
_entry.id   AF-R7Z7D2-F1
#
_cell.length_a   1.000
_cell.length_b   1.000
_cell.length_c   1.000
_cell.angle_alpha   90.00
_cell.angle_beta   90.00
_cell.angle_gamma   90.00
#
_symmetry.space_group_name_H-M   'P 1'
#
loop_
_entity.id
_entity.type
_entity.pdbx_description
1 polymer ?
#
loop_
_entity_poly.entity_id
_entity_poly.type
_entity_poly.pdbx_seq_one_letter_code
_entity_poly.pdbx_strand_id
1 'polypeptide(L)'
;MLPYEYSKLNADAQEIRLVTLLPGEFSEDIRFVISHTPLIMPDERPSQRMSLDDLHETLPPDWTAYETLEGRFIFYQDESDGTTWTHPDPSFNDALYEPRPELPYPGFQPVYEALSYTWGSTDNRETAYVESSASLSPSSGPITATIQIGQNLASALRHLRYQAEARVLWIDAMCINQEDIAERNEQVQRMATIYRLAYRVVVWLGPETGNSKLAISTLRYLGAQMVDRFPDGIDETLQEAREFFLTKISASRGPIDLSSINDQHHYDWVRKRTLVTTEEGYIGLGLAGAQPGDCVCVFPGCNTPMLLRLGSSEQYQVVGECYIHGLMDSESLLGRLPNPWRVRLGWESGGIYLGRYYNSSTGVLTEEDPRLDSLPVEWERVQADRTPDDPLVFALFRNKVTGEVMNSDPRLLPEALKERGVDLKTFQLI
;
A
#
# COMPACT_ATOMS: atom_id res chain seq x y z
N MET A 1 -31.80 -30.29 12.92
CA MET A 1 -31.72 -30.31 11.44
C MET A 1 -30.57 -31.21 11.02
N LEU A 2 -30.60 -31.73 9.79
CA LEU A 2 -29.55 -32.65 9.32
C LEU A 2 -28.28 -31.85 8.95
N PRO A 3 -27.08 -32.44 9.11
CA PRO A 3 -25.86 -31.89 8.53
C PRO A 3 -25.99 -31.77 7.01
N TYR A 4 -25.38 -30.75 6.41
CA TYR A 4 -25.31 -30.63 4.97
C TYR A 4 -24.41 -31.73 4.40
N GLU A 5 -24.91 -32.44 3.39
CA GLU A 5 -24.15 -33.45 2.66
C GLU A 5 -23.66 -32.86 1.33
N TYR A 6 -22.35 -32.90 1.12
CA TYR A 6 -21.73 -32.41 -0.11
C TYR A 6 -22.04 -33.35 -1.28
N SER A 7 -22.71 -32.83 -2.31
CA SER A 7 -22.83 -33.51 -3.60
C SER A 7 -21.51 -33.41 -4.37
N LYS A 8 -21.13 -34.48 -5.08
CA LYS A 8 -19.88 -34.53 -5.85
C LYS A 8 -19.85 -33.47 -6.96
N LEU A 9 -18.72 -32.78 -7.11
CA LEU A 9 -18.47 -31.84 -8.21
C LEU A 9 -18.20 -32.58 -9.53
N ASN A 10 -18.72 -32.06 -10.63
CA ASN A 10 -18.40 -32.55 -11.97
C ASN A 10 -17.06 -31.97 -12.46
N ALA A 11 -16.01 -32.80 -12.43
CA ALA A 11 -14.67 -32.42 -12.87
C ALA A 11 -14.58 -32.12 -14.38
N ASP A 12 -15.32 -32.85 -15.22
CA ASP A 12 -15.33 -32.64 -16.67
C ASP A 12 -15.93 -31.28 -17.03
N ALA A 13 -16.93 -30.84 -16.27
CA ALA A 13 -17.56 -29.53 -16.41
C ALA A 13 -16.82 -28.41 -15.65
N GLN A 14 -15.68 -28.70 -15.01
CA GLN A 14 -14.93 -27.75 -14.19
C GLN A 14 -15.81 -27.06 -13.13
N GLU A 15 -16.73 -27.79 -12.49
CA GLU A 15 -17.64 -27.20 -11.51
C GLU A 15 -16.92 -26.68 -10.27
N ILE A 16 -17.47 -25.61 -9.69
CA ILE A 16 -17.18 -25.10 -8.35
C ILE A 16 -18.49 -24.98 -7.56
N ARG A 17 -18.37 -24.95 -6.22
CA ARG A 17 -19.48 -24.54 -5.36
C ARG A 17 -19.40 -23.07 -5.05
N LEU A 18 -20.55 -22.42 -4.96
CA LEU A 18 -20.69 -21.05 -4.49
C LEU A 18 -21.68 -21.00 -3.32
N VAL A 19 -21.45 -20.06 -2.42
CA VAL A 19 -22.28 -19.77 -1.25
C VAL A 19 -22.98 -18.44 -1.50
N THR A 20 -24.30 -18.47 -1.68
CA THR A 20 -25.13 -17.27 -1.69
C THR A 20 -25.50 -16.93 -0.26
N LEU A 21 -24.75 -16.03 0.38
CA LEU A 21 -25.01 -15.49 1.71
C LEU A 21 -26.28 -14.63 1.67
N LEU A 22 -27.31 -15.04 2.41
CA LEU A 22 -28.62 -14.36 2.44
C LEU A 22 -28.56 -13.12 3.35
N PRO A 23 -29.40 -12.10 3.09
CA PRO A 23 -29.46 -10.89 3.89
C PRO A 23 -29.97 -11.13 5.32
N GLY A 24 -29.63 -10.19 6.20
CA GLY A 24 -30.05 -10.21 7.60
C GLY A 24 -29.25 -9.26 8.49
N GLU A 25 -29.80 -8.98 9.67
CA GLU A 25 -29.17 -8.12 10.69
C GLU A 25 -27.97 -8.80 11.35
N PHE A 26 -27.02 -8.05 11.90
CA PHE A 26 -25.79 -8.62 12.46
C PHE A 26 -26.02 -9.73 13.50
N SER A 27 -27.05 -9.60 14.34
CA SER A 27 -27.38 -10.57 15.39
C SER A 27 -28.12 -11.82 14.90
N GLU A 28 -28.61 -11.83 13.66
CA GLU A 28 -29.37 -12.95 13.11
C GLU A 28 -28.45 -14.09 12.67
N ASP A 29 -29.03 -15.29 12.65
CA ASP A 29 -28.36 -16.50 12.18
C ASP A 29 -27.84 -16.35 10.74
N ILE A 30 -26.68 -16.95 10.47
CA ILE A 30 -26.08 -16.95 9.14
C ILE A 30 -26.81 -17.97 8.28
N ARG A 31 -27.41 -17.49 7.19
CA ARG A 31 -28.17 -18.32 6.24
C ARG A 31 -27.60 -18.16 4.85
N PHE A 32 -27.58 -19.26 4.09
CA PHE A 32 -27.05 -19.24 2.73
C PHE A 32 -27.66 -20.35 1.88
N VAL A 33 -27.44 -20.25 0.57
CA VAL A 33 -27.75 -21.30 -0.40
C VAL A 33 -26.45 -21.76 -1.03
N ILE A 34 -26.25 -23.07 -1.20
CA ILE A 34 -25.11 -23.61 -1.94
C ILE A 34 -25.55 -23.99 -3.34
N SER A 35 -24.83 -23.51 -4.34
CA SER A 35 -25.06 -23.83 -5.76
C SER A 35 -23.81 -24.44 -6.38
N HIS A 36 -24.01 -25.28 -7.41
CA HIS A 36 -22.96 -25.82 -8.25
C HIS A 36 -23.00 -25.09 -9.58
N THR A 37 -21.83 -24.73 -10.09
CA THR A 37 -21.74 -23.99 -11.34
C THR A 37 -20.42 -24.28 -12.05
N PRO A 38 -20.42 -24.52 -13.36
CA PRO A 38 -19.20 -24.61 -14.16
C PRO A 38 -18.39 -23.33 -14.05
N LEU A 39 -17.10 -23.43 -13.73
CA LEU A 39 -16.19 -22.29 -13.82
C LEU A 39 -15.74 -22.11 -15.28
N ILE A 40 -16.55 -21.37 -16.05
CA ILE A 40 -16.30 -21.17 -17.48
C ILE A 40 -15.24 -20.08 -17.64
N MET A 41 -14.13 -20.41 -18.30
CA MET A 41 -13.14 -19.41 -18.67
C MET A 41 -13.77 -18.45 -19.69
N PRO A 42 -13.70 -17.15 -19.48
CA PRO A 42 -14.24 -16.17 -20.41
C PRO A 42 -13.46 -16.21 -21.73
N ASP A 43 -14.17 -16.05 -22.85
CA ASP A 43 -13.56 -15.68 -24.12
C ASP A 43 -13.02 -14.24 -24.03
N GLU A 44 -11.86 -13.96 -24.62
CA GLU A 44 -11.35 -12.57 -24.72
C GLU A 44 -12.35 -11.72 -25.52
N ARG A 45 -13.00 -10.74 -24.88
CA ARG A 45 -13.88 -9.78 -25.58
C ARG A 45 -13.11 -8.54 -26.03
N PRO A 46 -13.31 -8.07 -27.27
CA PRO A 46 -12.90 -6.72 -27.65
C PRO A 46 -13.80 -5.69 -26.94
N SER A 47 -13.18 -4.75 -26.24
CA SER A 47 -13.85 -3.69 -25.47
C SER A 47 -14.56 -2.68 -26.40
N GLN A 48 -15.75 -2.18 -26.01
CA GLN A 48 -16.38 -0.98 -26.61
C GLN A 48 -15.99 0.31 -25.86
N ARG A 49 -15.23 0.18 -24.77
CA ARG A 49 -14.67 1.29 -24.02
C ARG A 49 -13.78 2.10 -24.95
N MET A 50 -13.96 3.41 -24.95
CA MET A 50 -13.07 4.30 -25.66
C MET A 50 -11.66 4.12 -25.12
N SER A 51 -10.66 4.20 -25.99
CA SER A 51 -9.30 4.30 -25.50
C SER A 51 -9.17 5.55 -24.64
N LEU A 52 -8.18 5.59 -23.77
CA LEU A 52 -7.90 6.79 -22.99
C LEU A 52 -7.73 8.01 -23.89
N ASP A 53 -7.08 7.83 -25.05
CA ASP A 53 -6.86 8.88 -26.05
C ASP A 53 -8.18 9.36 -26.66
N ASP A 54 -9.04 8.44 -27.13
CA ASP A 54 -10.33 8.81 -27.72
C ASP A 54 -11.23 9.52 -26.69
N LEU A 55 -11.17 9.10 -25.42
CA LEU A 55 -11.92 9.73 -24.34
C LEU A 55 -11.35 11.10 -23.97
N HIS A 56 -10.03 11.25 -24.00
CA HIS A 56 -9.38 12.52 -23.74
C HIS A 56 -9.78 13.56 -24.79
N GLU A 57 -9.97 13.15 -26.05
CA GLU A 57 -10.46 14.03 -27.13
C GLU A 57 -11.90 14.55 -26.90
N THR A 58 -12.68 13.95 -26.00
CA THR A 58 -14.05 14.39 -25.69
C THR A 58 -14.12 15.39 -24.54
N LEU A 59 -12.99 15.70 -23.92
CA LEU A 59 -12.91 16.58 -22.77
C LEU A 59 -12.80 18.06 -23.14
N PRO A 60 -13.29 18.97 -22.29
CA PRO A 60 -12.96 20.38 -22.38
C PRO A 60 -11.44 20.63 -22.24
N PRO A 61 -10.91 21.78 -22.71
CA PRO A 61 -9.47 22.05 -22.76
C PRO A 61 -8.70 21.95 -21.44
N ASP A 62 -9.38 22.18 -20.30
CA ASP A 62 -8.76 22.19 -18.97
C ASP A 62 -9.00 20.88 -18.20
N TRP A 63 -9.37 19.82 -18.93
CA TRP A 63 -9.73 18.53 -18.35
C TRP A 63 -8.93 17.40 -18.99
N THR A 64 -8.42 16.52 -18.14
CA THR A 64 -7.65 15.35 -18.52
C THR A 64 -8.29 14.08 -17.95
N ALA A 65 -8.46 13.05 -18.77
CA ALA A 65 -8.84 11.71 -18.30
C ALA A 65 -7.58 10.91 -17.97
N TYR A 66 -7.65 10.09 -16.93
CA TYR A 66 -6.66 9.10 -16.57
C TYR A 66 -7.32 7.74 -16.33
N GLU A 67 -6.67 6.66 -16.73
CA GLU A 67 -7.10 5.30 -16.39
C GLU A 67 -6.50 4.88 -15.04
N THR A 68 -7.33 4.25 -14.22
CA THR A 68 -6.95 3.64 -12.94
C THR A 68 -6.70 2.16 -13.10
N LEU A 69 -5.94 1.60 -12.17
CA LEU A 69 -5.67 0.18 -12.00
C LEU A 69 -6.83 -0.79 -12.07
N GLU A 70 -7.99 -0.31 -11.66
CA GLU A 70 -9.23 -1.09 -11.63
C GLU A 70 -9.96 -1.00 -12.99
N GLY A 71 -9.33 -0.40 -14.00
CA GLY A 71 -9.89 -0.14 -15.32
C GLY A 71 -10.91 0.99 -15.32
N ARG A 72 -10.91 1.90 -14.33
CA ARG A 72 -11.82 3.07 -14.31
C ARG A 72 -11.16 4.32 -14.86
N PHE A 73 -11.90 5.19 -15.52
CA PHE A 73 -11.39 6.53 -15.83
C PHE A 73 -11.72 7.54 -14.71
N ILE A 74 -10.76 8.39 -14.39
CA ILE A 74 -10.91 9.54 -13.50
C ILE A 74 -10.61 10.81 -14.30
N PHE A 75 -11.44 11.84 -14.14
CA PHE A 75 -11.30 13.11 -14.83
C PHE A 75 -10.71 14.12 -13.86
N TYR A 76 -9.64 14.74 -14.29
CA TYR A 76 -8.88 15.74 -13.58
C TYR A 76 -9.09 17.09 -14.24
N GLN A 77 -9.30 18.12 -13.44
CA GLN A 77 -9.42 19.49 -13.91
C GLN A 77 -8.16 20.26 -13.57
N ASP A 78 -7.41 20.66 -14.60
CA ASP A 78 -6.07 21.22 -14.49
C ASP A 78 -6.02 22.52 -13.67
N GLU A 79 -7.04 23.37 -13.80
CA GLU A 79 -7.06 24.68 -13.12
C GLU A 79 -7.42 24.60 -11.63
N SER A 80 -8.18 23.58 -11.22
CA SER A 80 -8.72 23.49 -9.85
C SER A 80 -8.06 22.41 -9.01
N ASP A 81 -7.16 21.62 -9.58
CA ASP A 81 -6.54 20.44 -8.95
C ASP A 81 -7.61 19.48 -8.41
N GLY A 82 -8.74 19.43 -9.11
CA GLY A 82 -9.94 18.72 -8.71
C GLY A 82 -10.12 17.44 -9.52
N THR A 83 -10.40 16.33 -8.84
CA THR A 83 -10.73 15.06 -9.50
C THR A 83 -12.20 14.71 -9.38
N THR A 84 -12.80 14.14 -10.42
CA THR A 84 -14.12 13.51 -10.37
C THR A 84 -14.15 12.20 -11.15
N TRP A 85 -15.07 11.31 -10.79
CA TRP A 85 -15.29 10.03 -11.47
C TRP A 85 -16.25 10.13 -12.66
N THR A 86 -16.84 11.31 -12.88
CA THR A 86 -17.85 11.57 -13.91
C THR A 86 -17.29 12.53 -14.96
N HIS A 87 -17.59 12.28 -16.24
CA HIS A 87 -17.15 13.16 -17.32
C HIS A 87 -17.67 14.59 -17.10
N PRO A 88 -16.84 15.63 -17.38
CA PRO A 88 -17.18 17.02 -17.10
C PRO A 88 -18.33 17.58 -17.95
N ASP A 89 -18.60 17.01 -19.13
CA ASP A 89 -19.85 17.21 -19.86
C ASP A 89 -20.95 16.26 -19.31
N PRO A 90 -22.00 16.78 -18.65
CA PRO A 90 -23.07 15.97 -18.06
C PRO A 90 -23.93 15.23 -19.10
N SER A 91 -23.80 15.57 -20.39
CA SER A 91 -24.51 14.91 -21.49
C SER A 91 -23.73 13.76 -22.12
N PHE A 92 -22.45 13.59 -21.76
CA PHE A 92 -21.59 12.56 -22.30
C PHE A 92 -21.94 11.18 -21.75
N ASN A 93 -22.01 10.18 -22.64
CA ASN A 93 -22.49 8.84 -22.30
C ASN A 93 -21.48 8.10 -21.41
N ASP A 94 -21.81 7.94 -20.13
CA ASP A 94 -21.03 7.19 -19.12
C ASP A 94 -20.63 5.78 -19.56
N ALA A 95 -21.44 5.11 -20.36
CA ALA A 95 -21.16 3.78 -20.89
C ALA A 95 -19.88 3.65 -21.72
N LEU A 96 -19.34 4.76 -22.23
CA LEU A 96 -18.13 4.77 -23.06
C LEU A 96 -16.84 4.86 -22.23
N TYR A 97 -16.94 5.25 -20.95
CA TYR A 97 -15.78 5.57 -20.11
C TYR A 97 -15.87 5.04 -18.68
N GLU A 98 -17.06 4.92 -18.09
CA GLU A 98 -17.16 4.11 -16.91
C GLU A 98 -16.84 2.67 -17.32
N PRO A 99 -15.96 1.97 -16.59
CA PRO A 99 -16.05 0.53 -16.60
C PRO A 99 -17.40 0.29 -16.00
N ARG A 100 -18.38 0.01 -16.87
CA ARG A 100 -19.63 -0.50 -16.34
C ARG A 100 -19.23 -1.63 -15.40
N PRO A 101 -19.90 -1.79 -14.26
CA PRO A 101 -19.81 -3.01 -13.48
C PRO A 101 -20.46 -4.17 -14.26
N GLU A 102 -20.24 -4.25 -15.57
CA GLU A 102 -20.33 -5.47 -16.33
C GLU A 102 -19.08 -6.23 -15.93
N LEU A 103 -19.21 -6.99 -14.83
CA LEU A 103 -18.59 -8.27 -14.51
C LEU A 103 -17.21 -8.50 -15.15
N PRO A 104 -16.18 -9.02 -14.44
CA PRO A 104 -14.81 -9.14 -14.93
C PRO A 104 -14.66 -9.70 -16.35
N TYR A 105 -15.67 -10.40 -16.89
CA TYR A 105 -15.87 -10.50 -18.33
C TYR A 105 -17.37 -10.44 -18.67
N PRO A 106 -17.81 -9.69 -19.70
CA PRO A 106 -19.21 -9.71 -20.09
C PRO A 106 -19.61 -11.14 -20.52
N GLY A 107 -20.71 -11.65 -19.97
CA GLY A 107 -21.13 -13.06 -20.17
C GLY A 107 -20.37 -14.10 -19.36
N PHE A 108 -19.40 -13.72 -18.51
CA PHE A 108 -18.77 -14.64 -17.56
C PHE A 108 -19.80 -15.13 -16.54
N GLN A 109 -19.90 -16.45 -16.45
CA GLN A 109 -20.67 -17.13 -15.44
C GLN A 109 -19.80 -18.22 -14.81
N PRO A 110 -19.83 -18.36 -13.48
CA PRO A 110 -20.62 -17.58 -12.52
C PRO A 110 -19.98 -16.25 -12.10
N VAL A 111 -20.78 -15.31 -11.61
CA VAL A 111 -20.31 -14.10 -10.93
C VAL A 111 -20.26 -14.37 -9.42
N TYR A 112 -19.11 -14.14 -8.80
CA TYR A 112 -18.91 -14.35 -7.36
C TYR A 112 -17.75 -13.52 -6.83
N GLU A 113 -17.72 -13.29 -5.52
CA GLU A 113 -16.57 -12.74 -4.80
C GLU A 113 -15.80 -13.88 -4.13
N ALA A 114 -14.50 -13.75 -3.91
CA ALA A 114 -13.73 -14.73 -3.15
C ALA A 114 -13.38 -14.17 -1.76
N LEU A 115 -13.57 -14.96 -0.71
CA LEU A 115 -13.18 -14.58 0.65
C LEU A 115 -11.76 -15.08 0.96
N SER A 116 -10.91 -14.19 1.46
CA SER A 116 -9.58 -14.51 1.98
C SER A 116 -9.54 -14.16 3.47
N TYR A 117 -9.33 -15.17 4.32
CA TYR A 117 -9.38 -15.03 5.77
C TYR A 117 -8.55 -16.14 6.44
N THR A 118 -8.16 -15.94 7.69
CA THR A 118 -7.52 -16.99 8.49
C THR A 118 -8.58 -17.91 9.09
N TRP A 119 -8.44 -19.23 8.95
CA TRP A 119 -9.48 -20.16 9.41
C TRP A 119 -9.72 -20.13 10.93
N GLY A 120 -8.72 -19.73 11.71
CA GLY A 120 -8.82 -19.61 13.17
C GLY A 120 -8.90 -20.97 13.89
N SER A 121 -9.29 -20.95 15.17
CA SER A 121 -9.49 -22.19 15.93
C SER A 121 -10.72 -22.95 15.43
N THR A 122 -10.64 -24.29 15.46
CA THR A 122 -11.78 -25.18 15.22
C THR A 122 -12.69 -25.35 16.44
N ASP A 123 -12.33 -24.77 17.57
CA ASP A 123 -13.11 -24.79 18.81
C ASP A 123 -14.29 -23.82 18.75
N ASN A 124 -15.39 -24.15 19.43
CA ASN A 124 -16.59 -23.30 19.54
C ASN A 124 -17.14 -22.84 18.18
N ARG A 125 -17.30 -23.79 17.25
CA ARG A 125 -17.93 -23.56 15.93
C ARG A 125 -19.34 -23.03 16.07
N GLU A 126 -19.74 -22.27 15.07
CA GLU A 126 -21.08 -21.73 14.96
C GLU A 126 -21.88 -22.49 13.90
N THR A 127 -23.19 -22.62 14.14
CA THR A 127 -24.10 -23.24 13.19
C THR A 127 -24.58 -22.21 12.20
N ALA A 128 -24.37 -22.48 10.92
CA ALA A 128 -24.93 -21.72 9.82
C ALA A 128 -25.89 -22.62 9.01
N TYR A 129 -26.88 -22.01 8.36
CA TYR A 129 -28.07 -22.71 7.88
C TYR A 129 -28.18 -22.68 6.35
N VAL A 130 -28.48 -23.83 5.76
CA VAL A 130 -28.63 -23.99 4.31
C VAL A 130 -30.11 -23.95 3.93
N GLU A 131 -30.48 -23.08 3.00
CA GLU A 131 -31.83 -23.02 2.42
C GLU A 131 -31.92 -23.74 1.06
N SER A 132 -33.11 -24.23 0.70
CA SER A 132 -33.34 -24.98 -0.55
C SER A 132 -33.25 -24.13 -1.83
N SER A 133 -33.53 -22.82 -1.73
CA SER A 133 -33.49 -21.89 -2.86
C SER A 133 -33.40 -20.46 -2.36
N ALA A 134 -32.74 -19.58 -3.12
CA ALA A 134 -32.67 -18.16 -2.83
C ALA A 134 -34.02 -17.51 -3.18
N SER A 135 -34.96 -17.48 -2.23
CA SER A 135 -36.14 -16.63 -2.34
C SER A 135 -35.71 -15.18 -2.12
N LEU A 136 -35.85 -14.33 -3.14
CA LEU A 136 -35.68 -12.87 -3.02
C LEU A 136 -36.83 -12.19 -2.24
N SER A 137 -37.80 -12.95 -1.72
CA SER A 137 -38.88 -12.43 -0.88
C SER A 137 -38.48 -12.50 0.60
N PRO A 138 -38.85 -11.53 1.46
CA PRO A 138 -38.45 -11.46 2.88
C PRO A 138 -38.87 -12.67 3.74
N SER A 139 -39.74 -13.53 3.23
CA SER A 139 -40.00 -14.85 3.80
C SER A 139 -38.87 -15.81 3.42
N SER A 140 -37.95 -16.04 4.37
CA SER A 140 -36.88 -17.04 4.24
C SER A 140 -37.40 -18.40 3.80
N GLY A 141 -36.66 -19.06 2.91
CA GLY A 141 -36.96 -20.41 2.45
C GLY A 141 -36.89 -21.43 3.59
N PRO A 142 -37.45 -22.64 3.41
CA PRO A 142 -37.32 -23.68 4.40
C PRO A 142 -35.85 -24.09 4.53
N ILE A 143 -35.35 -24.07 5.76
CA ILE A 143 -34.00 -24.54 6.06
C ILE A 143 -33.97 -26.06 5.86
N THR A 144 -33.02 -26.52 5.05
CA THR A 144 -32.87 -27.94 4.67
C THR A 144 -31.76 -28.62 5.44
N ALA A 145 -30.69 -27.88 5.77
CA ALA A 145 -29.50 -28.45 6.41
C ALA A 145 -28.72 -27.43 7.24
N THR A 146 -27.68 -27.90 7.91
CA THR A 146 -26.78 -27.10 8.77
C THR A 146 -25.31 -27.39 8.47
N ILE A 147 -24.46 -26.37 8.56
CA ILE A 147 -23.00 -26.46 8.45
C ILE A 147 -22.36 -25.85 9.69
N GLN A 148 -21.30 -26.47 10.20
CA GLN A 148 -20.49 -25.93 11.29
C GLN A 148 -19.34 -25.09 10.72
N ILE A 149 -19.31 -23.80 11.03
CA ILE A 149 -18.28 -22.87 10.56
C ILE A 149 -17.43 -22.35 11.73
N GLY A 150 -16.16 -22.03 11.46
CA GLY A 150 -15.27 -21.43 12.47
C GLY A 150 -15.72 -20.02 12.87
N GLN A 151 -15.40 -19.60 14.09
CA GLN A 151 -15.82 -18.29 14.62
C GLN A 151 -15.31 -17.12 13.77
N ASN A 152 -14.09 -17.20 13.25
CA ASN A 152 -13.56 -16.12 12.42
C ASN A 152 -14.34 -15.99 11.11
N LEU A 153 -14.72 -17.13 10.50
CA LEU A 153 -15.59 -17.13 9.32
C LEU A 153 -16.98 -16.59 9.66
N ALA A 154 -17.59 -17.01 10.77
CA ALA A 154 -18.89 -16.51 11.19
C ALA A 154 -18.87 -14.99 11.43
N SER A 155 -17.80 -14.48 12.06
CA SER A 155 -17.58 -13.04 12.24
C SER A 155 -17.45 -12.33 10.90
N ALA A 156 -16.62 -12.84 9.98
CA ALA A 156 -16.46 -12.28 8.64
C ALA A 156 -17.81 -12.21 7.91
N LEU A 157 -18.57 -13.31 7.87
CA LEU A 157 -19.86 -13.39 7.19
C LEU A 157 -20.88 -12.40 7.76
N ARG A 158 -20.92 -12.17 9.07
CA ARG A 158 -21.79 -11.15 9.67
C ARG A 158 -21.42 -9.72 9.27
N HIS A 159 -20.14 -9.40 9.23
CA HIS A 159 -19.67 -8.07 8.83
C HIS A 159 -19.80 -7.83 7.33
N LEU A 160 -19.77 -8.90 6.52
CA LEU A 160 -19.90 -8.83 5.08
C LEU A 160 -21.35 -8.93 4.60
N ARG A 161 -22.25 -9.58 5.33
CA ARG A 161 -23.67 -9.69 4.96
C ARG A 161 -24.31 -8.31 4.81
N TYR A 162 -25.04 -8.11 3.71
CA TYR A 162 -25.88 -6.93 3.53
C TYR A 162 -27.24 -7.14 4.21
N GLN A 163 -27.87 -6.06 4.66
CA GLN A 163 -29.19 -6.14 5.32
C GLN A 163 -30.33 -6.45 4.35
N ALA A 164 -30.20 -6.07 3.06
CA ALA A 164 -31.30 -6.10 2.10
C ALA A 164 -31.06 -6.99 0.87
N GLU A 165 -29.82 -7.44 0.62
CA GLU A 165 -29.48 -8.21 -0.57
C GLU A 165 -28.53 -9.37 -0.26
N ALA A 166 -28.57 -10.40 -1.09
CA ALA A 166 -27.71 -11.56 -0.97
C ALA A 166 -26.36 -11.32 -1.67
N ARG A 167 -25.30 -11.98 -1.17
CA ARG A 167 -23.96 -11.95 -1.76
C ARG A 167 -23.54 -13.33 -2.21
N VAL A 168 -22.95 -13.45 -3.40
CA VAL A 168 -22.43 -14.73 -3.90
C VAL A 168 -20.93 -14.79 -3.65
N LEU A 169 -20.52 -15.76 -2.82
CA LEU A 169 -19.16 -15.89 -2.33
C LEU A 169 -18.60 -17.28 -2.68
N TRP A 170 -17.32 -17.34 -3.03
CA TRP A 170 -16.51 -18.54 -2.92
C TRP A 170 -15.69 -18.47 -1.62
N ILE A 171 -15.88 -19.48 -0.77
CA ILE A 171 -15.25 -19.58 0.55
C ILE A 171 -14.67 -20.99 0.64
N ASP A 172 -13.34 -21.12 0.63
CA ASP A 172 -12.64 -22.41 0.62
C ASP A 172 -13.18 -23.43 1.64
N ALA A 173 -13.38 -23.03 2.90
CA ALA A 173 -13.85 -23.90 3.97
C ALA A 173 -15.29 -24.39 3.80
N MET A 174 -16.10 -23.73 2.95
CA MET A 174 -17.50 -24.10 2.70
C MET A 174 -17.73 -24.67 1.30
N CYS A 175 -17.01 -24.16 0.30
CA CYS A 175 -17.17 -24.54 -1.10
C CYS A 175 -16.42 -25.84 -1.45
N ILE A 176 -15.41 -26.21 -0.66
CA ILE A 176 -14.65 -27.45 -0.80
C ILE A 176 -15.09 -28.42 0.29
N ASN A 177 -15.41 -29.66 -0.08
CA ASN A 177 -15.67 -30.72 0.87
C ASN A 177 -14.34 -31.11 1.57
N GLN A 178 -14.17 -30.65 2.81
CA GLN A 178 -12.94 -30.85 3.57
C GLN A 178 -12.70 -32.30 3.99
N GLU A 179 -13.76 -33.12 4.02
CA GLU A 179 -13.71 -34.54 4.40
C GLU A 179 -13.33 -35.44 3.20
N ASP A 180 -13.51 -34.95 1.97
CA ASP A 180 -13.06 -35.63 0.75
C ASP A 180 -11.67 -35.16 0.34
N ILE A 181 -10.65 -35.99 0.62
CA ILE A 181 -9.25 -35.70 0.31
C ILE A 181 -9.03 -35.53 -1.20
N ALA A 182 -9.73 -36.30 -2.04
CA ALA A 182 -9.55 -36.25 -3.48
C ALA A 182 -10.08 -34.91 -4.02
N GLU A 183 -11.30 -34.53 -3.62
CA GLU A 183 -11.89 -33.25 -4.00
C GLU A 183 -11.04 -32.08 -3.48
N ARG A 184 -10.62 -32.13 -2.21
CA ARG A 184 -9.80 -31.07 -1.61
C ARG A 184 -8.51 -30.82 -2.39
N ASN A 185 -7.79 -31.89 -2.74
CA ASN A 185 -6.53 -31.76 -3.48
C ASN A 185 -6.76 -31.18 -4.88
N GLU A 186 -7.85 -31.56 -5.56
CA GLU A 186 -8.22 -31.00 -6.86
C GLU A 186 -8.55 -29.50 -6.76
N GLN A 187 -9.39 -29.11 -5.80
CA GLN A 187 -9.82 -27.73 -5.62
C GLN A 187 -8.66 -26.81 -5.21
N VAL A 188 -7.72 -27.29 -4.37
CA VAL A 188 -6.52 -26.54 -3.99
C VAL A 188 -5.66 -26.19 -5.21
N GLN A 189 -5.53 -27.09 -6.18
CA GLN A 189 -4.81 -26.80 -7.44
C GLN A 189 -5.52 -25.74 -8.29
N ARG A 190 -6.84 -25.59 -8.14
CA ARG A 190 -7.68 -24.63 -8.87
C ARG A 190 -7.82 -23.28 -8.18
N MET A 191 -7.43 -23.14 -6.92
CA MET A 191 -7.60 -21.93 -6.11
C MET A 191 -7.09 -20.68 -6.82
N ALA A 192 -5.87 -20.70 -7.39
CA ALA A 192 -5.30 -19.54 -8.07
C ALA A 192 -6.22 -19.03 -9.20
N THR A 193 -6.84 -19.94 -9.96
CA THR A 193 -7.78 -19.59 -11.03
C THR A 193 -9.10 -19.08 -10.47
N ILE A 194 -9.62 -19.67 -9.40
CA ILE A 194 -10.86 -19.25 -8.74
C ILE A 194 -10.70 -17.83 -8.18
N TYR A 195 -9.63 -17.54 -7.44
CA TYR A 195 -9.36 -16.19 -6.94
C TYR A 195 -9.16 -15.18 -8.07
N ARG A 196 -8.47 -15.57 -9.15
CA ARG A 196 -8.26 -14.69 -10.31
C ARG A 196 -9.56 -14.34 -11.04
N LEU A 197 -10.53 -15.25 -11.09
CA LEU A 197 -11.79 -15.07 -11.81
C LEU A 197 -12.92 -14.50 -10.95
N ALA A 198 -12.70 -14.33 -9.64
CA ALA A 198 -13.67 -13.67 -8.77
C ALA A 198 -13.87 -12.21 -9.19
N TYR A 199 -15.10 -11.70 -9.07
CA TYR A 199 -15.46 -10.30 -9.25
C TYR A 199 -14.60 -9.37 -8.37
N ARG A 200 -14.33 -9.79 -7.14
CA ARG A 200 -13.31 -9.20 -6.26
C ARG A 200 -12.88 -10.19 -5.19
N VAL A 201 -11.73 -9.95 -4.59
CA VAL A 201 -11.26 -10.67 -3.40
C VAL A 201 -11.46 -9.81 -2.16
N VAL A 202 -12.21 -10.33 -1.19
CA VAL A 202 -12.44 -9.68 0.10
C VAL A 202 -11.45 -10.24 1.11
N VAL A 203 -10.56 -9.41 1.64
CA VAL A 203 -9.57 -9.82 2.65
C VAL A 203 -10.09 -9.45 4.05
N TRP A 204 -10.37 -10.46 4.87
CA TRP A 204 -10.82 -10.30 6.25
C TRP A 204 -9.64 -10.44 7.22
N LEU A 205 -9.28 -9.32 7.87
CA LEU A 205 -8.18 -9.24 8.83
C LEU A 205 -8.59 -9.52 10.28
N GLY A 206 -9.88 -9.79 10.51
CA GLY A 206 -10.47 -9.88 11.84
C GLY A 206 -11.21 -8.59 12.27
N PRO A 207 -11.94 -8.66 13.38
CA PRO A 207 -12.61 -7.50 13.95
C PRO A 207 -11.61 -6.45 14.42
N GLU A 208 -12.10 -5.22 14.65
CA GLU A 208 -11.30 -4.16 15.26
C GLU A 208 -10.73 -4.63 16.61
N THR A 209 -9.40 -4.56 16.75
CA THR A 209 -8.70 -4.75 18.03
C THR A 209 -8.07 -3.43 18.45
N GLY A 210 -7.64 -3.33 19.71
CA GLY A 210 -7.24 -2.04 20.32
C GLY A 210 -6.24 -1.22 19.51
N ASN A 211 -5.32 -1.87 18.78
CA ASN A 211 -4.34 -1.18 17.94
C ASN A 211 -4.67 -1.25 16.44
N SER A 212 -5.72 -1.95 16.01
CA SER A 212 -6.05 -2.09 14.57
C SER A 212 -6.39 -0.72 13.96
N LYS A 213 -7.17 0.10 14.67
CA LYS A 213 -7.50 1.45 14.23
C LYS A 213 -6.26 2.35 14.19
N LEU A 214 -5.40 2.26 15.20
CA LEU A 214 -4.13 2.96 15.21
C LEU A 214 -3.28 2.52 14.02
N ALA A 215 -3.05 1.23 13.82
CA ALA A 215 -2.26 0.69 12.71
C ALA A 215 -2.77 1.14 11.33
N ILE A 216 -4.08 1.04 11.05
CA ILE A 216 -4.66 1.51 9.79
C ILE A 216 -4.56 3.04 9.67
N SER A 217 -4.77 3.79 10.75
CA SER A 217 -4.60 5.24 10.75
C SER A 217 -3.14 5.66 10.58
N THR A 218 -2.20 4.90 11.12
CA THR A 218 -0.75 5.10 10.99
C THR A 218 -0.32 4.81 9.57
N LEU A 219 -0.77 3.72 8.96
CA LEU A 219 -0.53 3.43 7.55
C LEU A 219 -1.09 4.53 6.64
N ARG A 220 -2.30 5.03 6.94
CA ARG A 220 -2.89 6.17 6.23
C ARG A 220 -2.10 7.46 6.43
N TYR A 221 -1.67 7.74 7.66
CA TYR A 221 -0.87 8.90 8.00
C TYR A 221 0.50 8.87 7.31
N LEU A 222 1.21 7.75 7.40
CA LEU A 222 2.50 7.52 6.73
C LEU A 222 2.34 7.65 5.20
N GLY A 223 1.28 7.07 4.63
CA GLY A 223 0.95 7.21 3.21
C GLY A 223 0.72 8.66 2.80
N ALA A 224 -0.04 9.43 3.59
CA ALA A 224 -0.28 10.85 3.34
C ALA A 224 1.02 11.69 3.42
N GLN A 225 1.91 11.38 4.37
CA GLN A 225 3.20 12.08 4.47
C GLN A 225 4.15 11.74 3.31
N MET A 226 4.03 10.54 2.72
CA MET A 226 4.76 10.21 1.48
C MET A 226 4.23 11.01 0.28
N VAL A 227 2.91 11.16 0.14
CA VAL A 227 2.29 12.02 -0.90
C VAL A 227 2.79 13.46 -0.76
N ASP A 228 2.78 14.02 0.45
CA ASP A 228 3.25 15.40 0.70
C ASP A 228 4.74 15.58 0.38
N ARG A 229 5.56 14.53 0.54
CA ARG A 229 7.01 14.54 0.31
C ARG A 229 7.35 14.48 -1.19
N PHE A 230 6.51 13.81 -1.98
CA PHE A 230 6.62 13.65 -3.43
C PHE A 230 5.34 14.16 -4.12
N PRO A 231 5.04 15.47 -4.06
CA PRO A 231 3.87 16.02 -4.73
C PRO A 231 4.05 15.93 -6.25
N ASP A 232 2.92 15.83 -6.97
CA ASP A 232 2.84 15.51 -8.39
C ASP A 232 3.89 16.22 -9.26
N GLY A 233 4.51 15.45 -10.15
CA GLY A 233 5.53 15.91 -11.09
C GLY A 233 6.94 15.32 -10.90
N ILE A 234 7.12 14.28 -10.09
CA ILE A 234 8.40 13.54 -10.00
C ILE A 234 8.16 12.03 -10.10
N ASP A 235 8.26 11.53 -11.33
CA ASP A 235 8.59 10.16 -11.79
C ASP A 235 7.93 8.90 -11.21
N GLU A 236 6.91 8.96 -10.35
CA GLU A 236 5.89 7.91 -10.24
C GLU A 236 4.83 8.38 -9.23
N THR A 237 3.62 8.66 -9.71
CA THR A 237 2.45 8.79 -8.86
C THR A 237 2.28 7.50 -8.03
N LEU A 238 1.67 7.60 -6.84
CA LEU A 238 1.29 6.41 -6.05
C LEU A 238 0.46 5.40 -6.85
N GLN A 239 -0.20 5.87 -7.91
CA GLN A 239 -0.95 5.09 -8.87
C GLN A 239 -0.03 4.30 -9.79
N GLU A 240 1.00 4.90 -10.37
CA GLU A 240 1.99 4.23 -11.23
C GLU A 240 2.82 3.19 -10.46
N ALA A 241 3.25 3.50 -9.23
CA ALA A 241 3.91 2.53 -8.36
C ALA A 241 2.98 1.34 -8.04
N ARG A 242 1.70 1.60 -7.76
CA ARG A 242 0.69 0.56 -7.48
C ARG A 242 0.43 -0.31 -8.73
N GLU A 243 0.38 0.29 -9.93
CA GLU A 243 0.22 -0.41 -11.22
C GLU A 243 1.36 -1.38 -11.46
N PHE A 244 2.57 -0.88 -11.28
CA PHE A 244 3.80 -1.61 -11.47
C PHE A 244 3.90 -2.85 -10.57
N PHE A 245 3.62 -2.69 -9.26
CA PHE A 245 3.65 -3.81 -8.32
C PHE A 245 2.55 -4.85 -8.60
N LEU A 246 1.33 -4.41 -8.93
CA LEU A 246 0.21 -5.31 -9.23
C LEU A 246 0.46 -6.14 -10.50
N THR A 247 1.13 -5.56 -11.50
CA THR A 247 1.48 -6.26 -12.75
C THR A 247 2.53 -7.36 -12.53
N LYS A 248 3.53 -7.12 -11.66
CA LYS A 248 4.57 -8.11 -11.33
C LYS A 248 4.09 -9.23 -10.40
N ILE A 249 3.18 -8.90 -9.47
CA ILE A 249 2.57 -9.89 -8.56
C ILE A 249 1.61 -10.81 -9.33
N SER A 250 0.82 -10.27 -10.26
CA SER A 250 -0.15 -11.04 -11.04
C SER A 250 0.49 -11.91 -12.13
N ALA A 251 1.69 -11.56 -12.61
CA ALA A 251 2.40 -12.29 -13.66
C ALA A 251 3.28 -13.46 -13.18
N SER A 252 3.60 -13.56 -11.87
CA SER A 252 4.52 -14.59 -11.36
C SER A 252 3.79 -15.83 -10.82
N ARG A 253 4.13 -17.02 -11.36
CA ARG A 253 3.77 -18.33 -10.76
C ARG A 253 4.91 -18.93 -9.89
N GLY A 254 5.92 -18.14 -9.53
CA GLY A 254 7.08 -18.53 -8.69
C GLY A 254 7.69 -17.36 -7.88
N PRO A 255 8.87 -17.51 -7.23
CA PRO A 255 9.53 -16.38 -6.59
C PRO A 255 9.79 -15.28 -7.61
N ILE A 256 9.36 -14.05 -7.28
CA ILE A 256 9.34 -12.92 -8.20
C ILE A 256 10.78 -12.60 -8.64
N ASP A 257 11.04 -12.66 -9.96
CA ASP A 257 12.31 -12.23 -10.53
C ASP A 257 12.35 -10.71 -10.59
N LEU A 258 13.03 -10.17 -9.59
CA LEU A 258 13.21 -8.75 -9.40
C LEU A 258 14.29 -8.14 -10.35
N SER A 259 14.91 -8.90 -11.25
CA SER A 259 16.03 -8.42 -12.08
C SER A 259 15.63 -7.50 -13.25
N SER A 260 14.36 -7.51 -13.66
CA SER A 260 13.87 -6.79 -14.85
C SER A 260 13.27 -5.41 -14.54
N ILE A 261 13.43 -4.90 -13.31
CA ILE A 261 12.87 -3.61 -12.91
C ILE A 261 13.88 -2.52 -13.28
N ASN A 262 13.55 -1.76 -14.33
CA ASN A 262 14.37 -0.67 -14.82
C ASN A 262 13.98 0.70 -14.21
N ASP A 263 13.03 0.75 -13.27
CA ASP A 263 12.89 1.84 -12.29
C ASP A 263 13.84 1.58 -11.13
N GLN A 264 15.13 1.61 -11.48
CA GLN A 264 16.24 1.29 -10.59
C GLN A 264 16.13 2.06 -9.26
N HIS A 265 15.62 3.29 -9.28
CA HIS A 265 15.55 4.15 -8.09
C HIS A 265 14.48 3.72 -7.07
N HIS A 266 13.20 3.64 -7.42
CA HIS A 266 12.14 3.31 -6.46
C HIS A 266 12.22 1.85 -5.98
N TYR A 267 12.65 0.98 -6.88
CA TYR A 267 12.82 -0.42 -6.56
C TYR A 267 14.00 -0.69 -5.65
N ASP A 268 15.15 -0.04 -5.84
CA ASP A 268 16.28 -0.17 -4.93
C ASP A 268 15.99 0.43 -3.53
N TRP A 269 15.01 1.35 -3.43
CA TRP A 269 14.58 1.92 -2.15
C TRP A 269 13.79 0.93 -1.28
N VAL A 270 13.11 -0.06 -1.85
CA VAL A 270 12.29 -1.02 -1.09
C VAL A 270 12.81 -2.46 -1.20
N ARG A 271 13.43 -2.82 -2.33
CA ARG A 271 14.01 -4.15 -2.56
C ARG A 271 15.18 -4.38 -1.61
N LYS A 272 15.26 -5.60 -1.05
CA LYS A 272 16.26 -5.98 -0.04
C LYS A 272 16.21 -5.08 1.20
N ARG A 273 15.04 -4.49 1.52
CA ARG A 273 14.79 -3.86 2.81
C ARG A 273 13.81 -4.68 3.64
N THR A 274 13.91 -4.55 4.95
CA THR A 274 13.03 -5.18 5.94
C THR A 274 12.42 -4.09 6.81
N LEU A 275 11.19 -4.33 7.27
CA LEU A 275 10.58 -3.46 8.26
C LEU A 275 11.39 -3.55 9.57
N VAL A 276 11.71 -2.40 10.14
CA VAL A 276 12.41 -2.31 11.42
C VAL A 276 11.60 -1.45 12.40
N THR A 277 11.71 -1.80 13.68
CA THR A 277 11.19 -1.02 14.80
C THR A 277 12.28 -0.86 15.85
N THR A 278 12.35 0.30 16.50
CA THR A 278 13.31 0.54 17.58
C THR A 278 12.66 0.42 18.96
N GLU A 279 13.46 0.24 20.01
CA GLU A 279 12.98 0.20 21.41
C GLU A 279 12.32 1.52 21.84
N GLU A 280 12.72 2.63 21.22
CA GLU A 280 12.14 3.96 21.42
C GLU A 280 10.81 4.16 20.66
N GLY A 281 10.34 3.16 19.91
CA GLY A 281 9.05 3.17 19.23
C GLY A 281 9.06 3.75 17.82
N TYR A 282 10.23 3.98 17.23
CA TYR A 282 10.33 4.40 15.83
C TYR A 282 10.09 3.22 14.88
N ILE A 283 9.60 3.51 13.68
CA ILE A 283 9.33 2.54 12.62
C ILE A 283 9.99 2.97 11.31
N GLY A 284 10.45 2.02 10.51
CA GLY A 284 11.01 2.32 9.21
C GLY A 284 11.45 1.09 8.41
N LEU A 285 12.35 1.31 7.46
CA LEU A 285 12.88 0.31 6.53
C LEU A 285 14.41 0.28 6.62
N GLY A 286 14.96 -0.85 7.07
CA GLY A 286 16.40 -1.14 7.07
C GLY A 286 16.80 -2.08 5.95
N LEU A 287 18.08 -2.24 5.64
CA LEU A 287 18.53 -3.30 4.70
C LEU A 287 18.19 -4.70 5.23
N ALA A 288 18.09 -5.69 4.34
CA ALA A 288 17.68 -7.06 4.65
C ALA A 288 18.58 -7.76 5.67
N GLY A 289 19.81 -7.27 5.88
CA GLY A 289 20.72 -7.75 6.91
C GLY A 289 20.43 -7.22 8.31
N ALA A 290 19.45 -6.32 8.48
CA ALA A 290 19.07 -5.78 9.78
C ALA A 290 18.56 -6.88 10.71
N GLN A 291 18.98 -6.83 11.97
CA GLN A 291 18.59 -7.81 12.98
C GLN A 291 18.35 -7.12 14.34
N PRO A 292 17.61 -7.77 15.26
CA PRO A 292 17.47 -7.26 16.62
C PRO A 292 18.84 -7.02 17.28
N GLY A 293 19.00 -5.86 17.90
CA GLY A 293 20.26 -5.42 18.52
C GLY A 293 21.11 -4.51 17.64
N ASP A 294 20.78 -4.33 16.35
CA ASP A 294 21.38 -3.27 15.54
C ASP A 294 20.92 -1.89 16.04
N CYS A 295 21.82 -0.91 15.99
CA CYS A 295 21.57 0.46 16.41
C CYS A 295 21.27 1.35 15.19
N VAL A 296 20.22 2.16 15.28
CA VAL A 296 20.01 3.27 14.33
C VAL A 296 20.90 4.43 14.74
N CYS A 297 21.72 4.93 13.83
CA CYS A 297 22.64 6.03 14.08
C CYS A 297 22.49 7.11 12.99
N VAL A 298 22.44 8.36 13.42
CA VAL A 298 22.43 9.52 12.51
C VAL A 298 23.81 10.15 12.54
N PHE A 299 24.46 10.17 11.38
CA PHE A 299 25.79 10.74 11.21
C PHE A 299 25.66 12.19 10.71
N PRO A 300 26.29 13.18 11.38
CA PRO A 300 26.45 14.50 10.81
C PRO A 300 27.15 14.40 9.45
N GLY A 301 26.52 14.96 8.41
CA GLY A 301 27.03 14.91 7.03
C GLY A 301 26.50 13.75 6.17
N CYS A 302 25.77 12.78 6.75
CA CYS A 302 25.02 11.79 5.97
C CYS A 302 23.58 12.27 5.74
N ASN A 303 23.03 11.96 4.56
CA ASN A 303 21.66 12.28 4.18
C ASN A 303 20.62 11.27 4.69
N THR A 304 21.06 10.10 5.17
CA THR A 304 20.19 9.04 5.70
C THR A 304 20.75 8.49 7.02
N PRO A 305 19.87 8.07 7.95
CA PRO A 305 20.27 7.25 9.10
C PRO A 305 20.88 5.92 8.65
N MET A 306 21.76 5.37 9.48
CA MET A 306 22.49 4.13 9.22
C MET A 306 22.24 3.11 10.32
N LEU A 307 22.15 1.85 9.95
CA LEU A 307 22.17 0.74 10.88
C LEU A 307 23.62 0.32 11.16
N LEU A 308 23.97 0.27 12.44
CA LEU A 308 25.26 -0.20 12.93
C LEU A 308 25.10 -1.44 13.78
N ARG A 309 26.04 -2.37 13.66
CA ARG A 309 26.10 -3.58 14.46
C ARG A 309 27.32 -3.56 15.35
N LEU A 310 27.12 -3.75 16.65
CA LEU A 310 28.22 -3.88 17.60
C LEU A 310 28.99 -5.18 17.33
N GLY A 311 30.28 -5.05 17.03
CA GLY A 311 31.23 -6.15 16.88
C GLY A 311 31.83 -6.60 18.21
N SER A 312 32.71 -7.60 18.16
CA SER A 312 33.32 -8.22 19.35
C SER A 312 34.35 -7.34 20.08
N SER A 313 34.78 -6.22 19.48
CA SER A 313 35.88 -5.36 19.94
C SER A 313 35.44 -3.94 20.34
N GLU A 314 34.16 -3.73 20.68
CA GLU A 314 33.54 -2.39 20.88
C GLU A 314 33.58 -1.48 19.64
N GLN A 315 33.86 -2.06 18.47
CA GLN A 315 33.81 -1.40 17.19
C GLN A 315 32.51 -1.74 16.48
N TYR A 316 32.03 -0.84 15.63
CA TYR A 316 30.76 -0.99 14.93
C TYR A 316 30.99 -1.34 13.46
N GLN A 317 30.24 -2.31 12.97
CA GLN A 317 30.14 -2.61 11.56
C GLN A 317 28.96 -1.85 10.96
N VAL A 318 29.15 -1.23 9.80
CA VAL A 318 28.04 -0.64 9.03
C VAL A 318 27.22 -1.77 8.41
N VAL A 319 25.96 -1.90 8.83
CA VAL A 319 24.99 -2.82 8.21
C VAL A 319 24.43 -2.18 6.94
N GLY A 320 24.15 -0.88 7.01
CA GLY A 320 23.86 -0.01 5.87
C GLY A 320 22.75 1.01 6.15
N GLU A 321 22.36 1.77 5.13
CA GLU A 321 21.40 2.85 5.27
C GLU A 321 19.98 2.38 5.59
N CYS A 322 19.21 3.24 6.26
CA CYS A 322 17.82 2.99 6.60
C CYS A 322 16.97 4.24 6.50
N TYR A 323 15.69 4.05 6.20
CA TYR A 323 14.66 5.05 6.41
C TYR A 323 14.07 4.83 7.79
N ILE A 324 14.04 5.84 8.66
CA ILE A 324 13.35 5.76 9.95
C ILE A 324 12.47 6.98 10.09
N HIS A 325 11.16 6.76 10.12
CA HIS A 325 10.18 7.83 10.22
C HIS A 325 10.38 8.58 11.54
N GLY A 326 10.52 9.90 11.51
CA GLY A 326 10.78 10.73 12.68
C GLY A 326 12.26 10.98 13.00
N LEU A 327 13.20 10.38 12.24
CA LEU A 327 14.65 10.63 12.36
C LEU A 327 15.28 11.16 11.06
N MET A 328 14.54 11.11 9.94
CA MET A 328 14.96 11.68 8.66
C MET A 328 15.03 13.21 8.72
N ASP A 329 15.54 13.84 7.67
CA ASP A 329 15.46 15.30 7.48
C ASP A 329 15.97 16.08 8.70
N SER A 330 17.06 15.63 9.31
CA SER A 330 17.65 16.22 10.52
C SER A 330 16.71 16.30 11.73
N GLU A 331 15.57 15.58 11.76
CA GLU A 331 14.65 15.60 12.90
C GLU A 331 15.28 15.07 14.19
N SER A 332 16.23 14.14 14.08
CA SER A 332 17.03 13.65 15.20
C SER A 332 18.01 14.68 15.79
N LEU A 333 18.43 15.66 14.99
CA LEU A 333 19.41 16.67 15.38
C LEU A 333 18.75 18.00 15.78
N LEU A 334 17.66 18.36 15.11
CA LEU A 334 17.00 19.68 15.20
C LEU A 334 15.56 19.60 15.73
N GLY A 335 15.03 18.40 15.97
CA GLY A 335 13.63 18.17 16.30
C GLY A 335 12.72 18.21 15.06
N ARG A 336 11.42 17.94 15.26
CA ARG A 336 10.44 17.90 14.17
C ARG A 336 10.32 19.24 13.46
N LEU A 337 10.06 19.20 12.14
CA LEU A 337 9.74 20.41 11.40
C LEU A 337 8.47 21.07 11.98
N PRO A 338 8.49 22.39 12.24
CA PRO A 338 7.32 23.09 12.74
C PRO A 338 6.24 23.17 11.66
N ASN A 339 4.98 22.94 12.01
CA ASN A 339 3.87 23.19 11.09
C ASN A 339 3.85 24.68 10.68
N PRO A 340 3.74 25.06 9.40
CA PRO A 340 3.39 24.26 8.21
C PRO A 340 4.56 23.88 7.28
N TRP A 341 5.77 23.79 7.80
CA TRP A 341 6.93 23.37 7.03
C TRP A 341 6.95 21.86 6.77
N ARG A 342 7.37 21.48 5.56
CA ARG A 342 7.55 20.09 5.08
C ARG A 342 8.83 20.00 4.26
N VAL A 343 9.41 18.81 4.15
CA VAL A 343 10.43 18.55 3.14
C VAL A 343 9.74 18.15 1.85
N ARG A 344 10.03 18.89 0.77
CA ARG A 344 9.63 18.57 -0.58
C ARG A 344 10.87 18.14 -1.34
N LEU A 345 10.86 16.93 -1.88
CA LEU A 345 11.91 16.47 -2.80
C LEU A 345 11.63 17.07 -4.19
N GLY A 346 12.69 17.47 -4.89
CA GLY A 346 12.61 18.07 -6.22
C GLY A 346 13.70 17.54 -7.14
N TRP A 347 13.41 17.45 -8.44
CA TRP A 347 14.37 17.08 -9.46
C TRP A 347 15.22 18.29 -9.84
N GLU A 348 16.55 18.19 -9.70
CA GLU A 348 17.47 19.19 -10.24
C GLU A 348 18.14 18.71 -11.53
N SER A 349 18.53 19.66 -12.37
CA SER A 349 19.29 19.43 -13.61
C SER A 349 20.49 18.51 -13.33
N GLY A 350 20.41 17.25 -13.79
CA GLY A 350 21.42 16.22 -13.53
C GLY A 350 20.92 14.96 -12.82
N GLY A 351 19.61 14.83 -12.56
CA GLY A 351 19.02 13.59 -12.02
C GLY A 351 19.17 13.42 -10.51
N ILE A 352 19.42 14.52 -9.79
CA ILE A 352 19.63 14.51 -8.34
C ILE A 352 18.34 14.92 -7.64
N TYR A 353 17.88 14.08 -6.71
CA TYR A 353 16.81 14.41 -5.78
C TYR A 353 17.37 15.25 -4.63
N LEU A 354 16.98 16.53 -4.56
CA LEU A 354 17.34 17.42 -3.46
C LEU A 354 16.11 17.77 -2.63
N GLY A 355 16.24 17.63 -1.31
CA GLY A 355 15.21 18.04 -0.36
C GLY A 355 15.29 19.53 -0.09
N ARG A 356 14.15 20.22 -0.27
CA ARG A 356 13.95 21.62 0.07
C ARG A 356 12.86 21.75 1.11
N TYR A 357 12.92 22.81 1.91
CA TYR A 357 11.92 23.10 2.92
C TYR A 357 10.81 23.96 2.31
N TYR A 358 9.60 23.41 2.31
CA TYR A 358 8.41 24.03 1.77
C TYR A 358 7.46 24.41 2.90
N ASN A 359 7.02 25.66 2.91
CA ASN A 359 5.99 26.14 3.82
C ASN A 359 4.63 26.08 3.11
N SER A 360 3.76 25.19 3.55
CA SER A 360 2.48 24.97 2.87
C SER A 360 1.45 26.09 3.06
N SER A 361 1.62 26.99 4.04
CA SER A 361 0.70 28.12 4.21
C SER A 361 1.12 29.36 3.41
N THR A 362 2.42 29.56 3.18
CA THR A 362 2.94 30.74 2.46
C THR A 362 3.39 30.42 1.03
N GLY A 363 3.56 29.13 0.70
CA GLY A 363 4.11 28.68 -0.58
C GLY A 363 5.63 28.85 -0.70
N VAL A 364 6.32 29.30 0.35
CA VAL A 364 7.77 29.53 0.33
C VAL A 364 8.52 28.21 0.23
N LEU A 365 9.44 28.13 -0.73
CA LEU A 365 10.40 27.03 -0.88
C LEU A 365 11.81 27.56 -0.64
N THR A 366 12.58 26.92 0.25
CA THR A 366 13.92 27.35 0.63
C THR A 366 14.87 26.16 0.83
N GLU A 367 16.16 26.40 0.66
CA GLU A 367 17.22 25.44 1.00
C GLU A 367 17.65 25.54 2.47
N GLU A 368 17.40 26.69 3.11
CA GLU A 368 17.71 26.90 4.52
C GLU A 368 16.69 26.17 5.40
N ASP A 369 17.19 25.34 6.32
CA ASP A 369 16.36 24.67 7.30
C ASP A 369 15.68 25.69 8.22
N PRO A 370 14.34 25.73 8.30
CA PRO A 370 13.61 26.72 9.10
C PRO A 370 13.82 26.55 10.61
N ARG A 371 14.47 25.47 11.06
CA ARG A 371 14.82 25.23 12.47
C ARG A 371 16.17 25.84 12.86
N LEU A 372 16.99 26.26 11.89
CA LEU A 372 18.30 26.85 12.16
C LEU A 372 18.20 28.36 12.38
N ASP A 373 18.92 28.84 13.38
CA ASP A 373 19.10 30.27 13.62
C ASP A 373 19.96 30.91 12.52
N SER A 374 20.00 32.24 12.50
CA SER A 374 20.90 32.99 11.63
C SER A 374 22.35 32.51 11.76
N LEU A 375 23.06 32.46 10.63
CA LEU A 375 24.49 32.16 10.63
C LEU A 375 25.24 33.07 11.60
N PRO A 376 26.22 32.54 12.35
CA PRO A 376 27.07 33.37 13.19
C PRO A 376 27.76 34.47 12.38
N VAL A 377 28.00 35.62 13.03
CA VAL A 377 28.50 36.83 12.37
C VAL A 377 29.87 36.65 11.73
N GLU A 378 30.67 35.69 12.16
CA GLU A 378 31.97 35.35 11.58
C GLU A 378 31.88 34.45 10.35
N TRP A 379 30.72 33.85 10.07
CA TRP A 379 30.51 32.97 8.92
C TRP A 379 29.67 33.64 7.83
N GLU A 380 29.88 33.20 6.59
CA GLU A 380 29.01 33.52 5.46
C GLU A 380 28.92 32.32 4.52
N ARG A 381 27.74 32.14 3.90
CA ARG A 381 27.56 31.14 2.85
C ARG A 381 28.22 31.63 1.57
N VAL A 382 28.98 30.76 0.91
CA VAL A 382 29.69 31.06 -0.33
C VAL A 382 29.03 30.32 -1.48
N GLN A 383 28.77 31.02 -2.57
CA GLN A 383 28.45 30.38 -3.84
C GLN A 383 29.75 29.90 -4.49
N ALA A 384 29.78 28.63 -4.87
CA ALA A 384 30.83 28.08 -5.71
C ALA A 384 30.20 27.23 -6.82
N ASP A 385 30.90 27.16 -7.94
CA ASP A 385 30.55 26.25 -9.02
C ASP A 385 30.78 24.81 -8.55
N ARG A 386 29.78 23.94 -8.81
CA ARG A 386 29.89 22.52 -8.46
C ARG A 386 30.98 21.85 -9.29
N THR A 387 31.80 21.07 -8.63
CA THR A 387 32.73 20.11 -9.24
C THR A 387 32.11 18.70 -9.21
N PRO A 388 32.54 17.79 -10.09
CA PRO A 388 32.10 16.40 -10.05
C PRO A 388 32.43 15.65 -8.75
N ASP A 389 33.41 16.14 -7.98
CA ASP A 389 33.87 15.54 -6.74
C ASP A 389 33.08 16.03 -5.50
N ASP A 390 32.17 16.98 -5.67
CA ASP A 390 31.40 17.53 -4.56
C ASP A 390 30.31 16.58 -4.07
N PRO A 391 29.98 16.59 -2.76
CA PRO A 391 28.89 15.79 -2.22
C PRO A 391 27.54 16.10 -2.88
N LEU A 392 26.63 15.12 -2.82
CA LEU A 392 25.28 15.27 -3.39
C LEU A 392 24.54 16.49 -2.81
N VAL A 393 24.69 16.70 -1.49
CA VAL A 393 24.08 17.79 -0.72
C VAL A 393 25.21 18.48 0.06
N PHE A 394 25.55 19.71 -0.32
CA PHE A 394 26.53 20.52 0.42
C PHE A 394 26.27 22.01 0.24
N ALA A 395 26.78 22.79 1.19
CA ALA A 395 26.92 24.23 1.08
C ALA A 395 28.30 24.62 1.60
N LEU A 396 28.91 25.62 0.98
CA LEU A 396 30.20 26.14 1.42
C LEU A 396 30.00 27.31 2.36
N PHE A 397 30.80 27.34 3.41
CA PHE A 397 30.82 28.41 4.40
C PHE A 397 32.25 28.92 4.55
N ARG A 398 32.42 30.24 4.50
CA ARG A 398 33.70 30.91 4.72
C ARG A 398 33.69 31.63 6.05
N ASN A 399 34.74 31.43 6.83
CA ASN A 399 35.01 32.24 8.00
C ASN A 399 35.63 33.57 7.57
N LYS A 400 34.96 34.67 7.86
CA LYS A 400 35.35 36.03 7.49
C LYS A 400 36.60 36.52 8.23
N VAL A 401 36.97 35.89 9.35
CA VAL A 401 38.14 36.26 10.16
C VAL A 401 39.37 35.48 9.73
N THR A 402 39.27 34.15 9.60
CA THR A 402 40.40 33.29 9.26
C THR A 402 40.61 33.12 7.76
N GLY A 403 39.58 33.37 6.95
CA GLY A 403 39.56 33.07 5.52
C GLY A 403 39.35 31.59 5.19
N GLU A 404 39.20 30.74 6.20
CA GLU A 404 38.97 29.30 6.04
C GLU A 404 37.62 29.02 5.37
N VAL A 405 37.56 28.00 4.52
CA VAL A 405 36.34 27.56 3.83
C VAL A 405 36.09 26.08 4.14
N MET A 406 34.86 25.74 4.48
CA MET A 406 34.43 24.37 4.74
C MET A 406 33.11 24.05 4.03
N ASN A 407 32.84 22.76 3.81
CA ASN A 407 31.62 22.23 3.19
C ASN A 407 30.59 21.73 4.21
N SER A 408 30.71 22.16 5.46
CA SER A 408 29.83 21.80 6.57
C SER A 408 29.20 23.06 7.15
N ASP A 409 27.92 23.00 7.48
CA ASP A 409 27.24 24.12 8.12
C ASP A 409 27.82 24.33 9.53
N PRO A 410 28.36 25.52 9.85
CA PRO A 410 28.95 25.79 11.16
C PRO A 410 27.95 25.59 12.32
N ARG A 411 26.63 25.70 12.05
CA ARG A 411 25.56 25.48 13.03
C ARG A 411 25.30 24.00 13.35
N LEU A 412 25.85 23.09 12.54
CA LEU A 412 25.71 21.64 12.67
C LEU A 412 27.04 20.95 13.03
N LEU A 413 28.08 21.72 13.38
CA LEU A 413 29.33 21.17 13.89
C LEU A 413 29.12 20.50 15.27
N PRO A 414 29.99 19.55 15.67
CA PRO A 414 29.83 18.81 16.92
C PRO A 414 29.64 19.69 18.16
N GLU A 415 30.35 20.80 18.24
CA GLU A 415 30.27 21.77 19.33
C GLU A 415 28.89 22.44 19.36
N ALA A 416 28.40 22.91 18.20
CA ALA A 416 27.09 23.53 18.08
C ALA A 416 25.94 22.54 18.39
N LEU A 417 26.08 21.28 17.97
CA LEU A 417 25.11 20.23 18.30
C LEU A 417 25.11 19.89 19.80
N LYS A 418 26.27 19.84 20.45
CA LYS A 418 26.36 19.65 21.91
C LYS A 418 25.72 20.79 22.69
N GLU A 419 25.93 22.03 22.26
CA GLU A 419 25.28 23.22 22.84
C GLU A 419 23.75 23.16 22.72
N ARG A 420 23.24 22.53 21.64
CA ARG A 420 21.81 22.25 21.44
C ARG A 420 21.29 21.06 22.27
N GLY A 421 22.16 20.37 23.02
CA GLY A 421 21.79 19.22 23.84
C GLY A 421 21.70 17.90 23.08
N VAL A 422 22.27 17.81 21.87
CA VAL A 422 22.36 16.56 21.11
C VAL A 422 23.40 15.65 21.76
N ASP A 423 23.00 14.43 22.14
CA ASP A 423 23.90 13.42 22.71
C ASP A 423 24.81 12.83 21.61
N LEU A 424 25.96 13.46 21.39
CA LEU A 424 26.95 12.99 20.42
C LEU A 424 27.87 11.93 21.04
N LYS A 425 27.94 10.79 20.38
CA LYS A 425 28.84 9.69 20.73
C LYS A 425 29.91 9.51 19.67
N THR A 426 31.15 9.30 20.11
CA THR A 426 32.26 8.91 19.25
C THR A 426 32.44 7.40 19.34
N PHE A 427 32.55 6.75 18.19
CA PHE A 427 32.78 5.32 18.09
C PHE A 427 33.70 5.02 16.91
N GLN A 428 34.21 3.79 16.86
CA GLN A 428 35.07 3.33 15.78
C GLN A 428 34.28 2.42 14.84
N LEU A 429 34.45 2.63 13.53
CA LEU A 429 33.97 1.71 12.50
C LEU A 429 35.06 0.67 12.19
N ILE A 430 34.64 -0.54 11.85
CA ILE A 430 35.51 -1.63 11.37
C ILE A 430 35.67 -1.55 9.85
#